data_AF-A0A084GF04-F1
#
_entry.id   AF-A0A084GF04-F1
#
_cell.length_a   1.000
_cell.length_b   1.000
_cell.length_c   1.000
_cell.angle_alpha   90.00
_cell.angle_beta   90.00
_cell.angle_gamma   90.00
#
_symmetry.space_group_name_H-M   'P 1'
#
loop_
_entity.id
_entity.type
_entity.pdbx_description
1 polymer ?
#
loop_
_entity_poly.entity_id
_entity_poly.type
_entity_poly.pdbx_seq_one_letter_code
_entity_poly.pdbx_strand_id
1 'polypeptide(L)'
;MAPLGPTGSDKDRSRYIDGFPALAAFIASDRDGTSAIFKRFNRLAARNLLYLQWEAMLFESTLASISPPDRKTWKAFRLNFFHGRPEDPDSFPMLGGHASDMYDDVDDLVALHSSEPPDRLTVFAQNNFGFLFEETDTHGATTGPHVGYASGQRISTFISYLSTILAALFMIGAILILYKVKSDDLKLGLVGLFTVAFAASVGLLTNARRAEVFGATAAYAAVLVVFVSGDLGSSSKNQ
;
A
#
# COMPACT_ATOMS: atom_id res chain seq x y z
N MET A 1 -56.36 43.29 46.82
CA MET A 1 -55.48 43.99 45.85
C MET A 1 -54.57 42.94 45.22
N ALA A 2 -54.99 42.37 44.09
CA ALA A 2 -54.21 41.40 43.32
C ALA A 2 -54.64 41.54 41.85
N PRO A 3 -53.74 41.81 40.89
CA PRO A 3 -54.13 41.89 39.49
C PRO A 3 -53.85 40.59 38.73
N LEU A 4 -54.94 40.05 38.19
CA LEU A 4 -55.19 39.57 36.82
C LEU A 4 -54.01 39.44 35.81
N GLY A 5 -53.93 38.26 35.15
CA GLY A 5 -53.89 38.16 33.68
C GLY A 5 -52.56 37.76 32.99
N PRO A 6 -52.53 36.65 32.20
CA PRO A 6 -51.37 36.16 31.43
C PRO A 6 -51.49 36.41 29.90
N THR A 7 -50.39 36.50 29.15
CA THR A 7 -50.32 36.13 27.72
C THR A 7 -48.88 35.91 27.27
N GLY A 8 -48.59 34.74 26.70
CA GLY A 8 -47.32 34.46 26.04
C GLY A 8 -47.19 35.13 24.67
N SER A 9 -45.95 35.33 24.24
CA SER A 9 -45.43 34.91 22.92
C SER A 9 -43.97 35.33 22.77
N ASP A 10 -43.12 34.33 22.57
CA ASP A 10 -42.17 34.27 21.46
C ASP A 10 -41.15 35.41 21.30
N LYS A 11 -39.92 35.19 21.76
CA LYS A 11 -38.80 34.84 20.86
C LYS A 11 -37.50 34.72 21.63
N ASP A 12 -36.90 33.55 21.47
CA ASP A 12 -35.50 33.24 21.69
C ASP A 12 -34.60 34.35 21.13
N ARG A 13 -34.18 35.27 22.00
CA ARG A 13 -33.12 36.23 21.70
C ARG A 13 -31.80 35.51 21.90
N SER A 14 -31.43 34.74 20.88
CA SER A 14 -30.07 34.25 20.68
C SER A 14 -29.10 35.42 20.91
N ARG A 15 -28.37 35.31 22.02
CA ARG A 15 -27.39 36.28 22.49
C ARG A 15 -26.20 36.20 21.54
N TYR A 16 -26.23 37.04 20.50
CA TYR A 16 -25.17 37.14 19.52
C TYR A 16 -23.84 37.38 20.25
N ILE A 17 -22.86 36.49 20.05
CA ILE A 17 -21.54 36.60 20.68
C ILE A 17 -20.86 37.86 20.14
N ASP A 18 -20.52 38.76 21.07
CA ASP A 18 -19.93 40.06 20.81
C ASP A 18 -18.51 39.89 20.24
N GLY A 19 -18.23 40.44 19.05
CA GLY A 19 -16.95 40.29 18.37
C GLY A 19 -16.99 40.54 16.85
N PHE A 20 -15.94 40.13 16.14
CA PHE A 20 -15.81 40.29 14.68
C PHE A 20 -17.02 39.79 13.86
N PRO A 21 -17.71 38.68 14.20
CA PRO A 21 -18.90 38.23 13.47
C PRO A 21 -20.09 39.19 13.57
N ALA A 22 -20.31 39.81 14.74
CA ALA A 22 -21.37 40.80 14.93
C ALA A 22 -21.09 42.08 14.13
N LEU A 23 -19.84 42.52 14.14
CA LEU A 23 -19.37 43.66 13.34
C LEU A 23 -19.47 43.37 11.84
N ALA A 24 -19.07 42.19 11.39
CA ALA A 24 -19.16 41.78 9.98
C ALA A 24 -20.62 41.70 9.51
N ALA A 25 -21.52 41.16 10.33
CA ALA A 25 -22.96 41.10 10.04
C ALA A 25 -23.57 42.50 9.97
N PHE A 26 -23.21 43.40 10.89
CA PHE A 26 -23.63 44.80 10.86
C PHE A 26 -23.16 45.50 9.58
N ILE A 27 -21.88 45.35 9.21
CA ILE A 27 -21.30 45.91 7.96
C ILE A 27 -21.97 45.33 6.70
N ALA A 28 -22.35 44.04 6.71
CA ALA A 28 -23.01 43.38 5.59
C ALA A 28 -24.51 43.74 5.47
N SER A 29 -25.16 44.14 6.56
CA SER A 29 -26.59 44.48 6.60
C SER A 29 -26.95 45.87 6.07
N ASP A 30 -25.96 46.75 5.86
CA ASP A 30 -26.17 48.09 5.28
C ASP A 30 -26.46 47.97 3.77
N ARG A 31 -27.75 48.05 3.43
CA ARG A 31 -28.30 47.90 2.08
C ARG A 31 -28.01 49.10 1.18
N ASP A 32 -27.84 50.28 1.77
CA ASP A 32 -27.79 51.55 1.05
C ASP A 32 -26.36 52.13 0.98
N GLY A 33 -25.40 51.57 1.73
CA GLY A 33 -23.98 51.92 1.65
C GLY A 33 -23.65 53.34 2.11
N THR A 34 -24.61 53.99 2.78
CA THR A 34 -24.54 55.40 3.16
C THR A 34 -24.16 55.62 4.63
N SER A 35 -24.10 54.58 5.48
CA SER A 35 -23.97 54.78 6.93
C SER A 35 -22.56 54.55 7.51
N ALA A 36 -21.50 54.46 6.71
CA ALA A 36 -20.15 54.22 7.24
C ALA A 36 -19.08 55.08 6.57
N ILE A 37 -18.34 55.83 7.39
CA ILE A 37 -17.07 56.50 7.09
C ILE A 37 -15.95 55.48 6.74
N PHE A 38 -16.27 54.18 6.70
CA PHE A 38 -15.34 53.11 6.33
C PHE A 38 -15.43 52.82 4.83
N LYS A 39 -14.31 53.00 4.13
CA LYS A 39 -14.14 52.58 2.75
C LYS A 39 -14.38 51.07 2.67
N ARG A 40 -15.55 50.65 2.15
CA ARG A 40 -15.90 49.24 1.95
C ARG A 40 -14.86 48.65 0.98
N PHE A 41 -13.83 48.00 1.52
CA PHE A 41 -12.70 47.48 0.74
C PHE A 41 -13.08 46.22 -0.06
N ASN A 42 -14.23 46.22 -0.74
CA ASN A 42 -14.74 45.07 -1.51
C ASN A 42 -13.69 44.48 -2.44
N ARG A 43 -12.91 45.35 -3.11
CA ARG A 43 -11.82 44.92 -3.99
C ARG A 43 -10.68 44.22 -3.24
N LEU A 44 -10.34 44.67 -2.04
CA LEU A 44 -9.30 44.05 -1.21
C LEU A 44 -9.80 42.75 -0.56
N ALA A 45 -11.05 42.75 -0.08
CA ALA A 45 -11.70 41.56 0.47
C ALA A 45 -11.82 40.45 -0.58
N ALA A 46 -12.26 40.77 -1.81
CA ALA A 46 -12.28 39.82 -2.92
C ALA A 46 -10.87 39.30 -3.26
N ARG A 47 -9.85 40.17 -3.25
CA ARG A 47 -8.45 39.74 -3.46
C ARG A 47 -7.96 38.78 -2.39
N ASN A 48 -8.28 39.04 -1.11
CA ASN A 48 -7.92 38.16 -0.01
C ASN A 48 -8.65 36.81 -0.09
N LEU A 49 -9.94 36.82 -0.46
CA LEU A 49 -10.71 35.59 -0.67
C LEU A 49 -10.15 34.75 -1.82
N LEU A 50 -9.83 35.39 -2.95
CA LEU A 50 -9.21 34.72 -4.10
C LEU A 50 -7.82 34.15 -3.75
N TYR A 51 -7.05 34.88 -2.95
CA TYR A 51 -5.75 34.41 -2.48
C TYR A 51 -5.89 33.16 -1.59
N LEU A 52 -6.80 33.18 -0.61
CA LEU A 52 -7.10 32.02 0.24
C LEU A 52 -7.63 30.83 -0.56
N GLN A 53 -8.48 31.08 -1.56
CA GLN A 53 -8.98 30.03 -2.44
C GLN A 53 -7.86 29.41 -3.29
N TRP A 54 -6.92 30.23 -3.77
CA TRP A 54 -5.78 29.73 -4.53
C TRP A 54 -4.84 28.87 -3.65
N GLU A 55 -4.57 29.29 -2.41
CA GLU A 55 -3.81 28.47 -1.46
C GLU A 55 -4.51 27.14 -1.16
N ALA A 56 -5.82 27.16 -0.92
CA ALA A 56 -6.62 25.95 -0.69
C ALA A 56 -6.57 24.99 -1.90
N MET A 57 -6.71 25.53 -3.12
CA MET A 57 -6.66 24.75 -4.36
C MET A 57 -5.29 24.11 -4.57
N LEU A 58 -4.20 24.80 -4.18
CA LEU A 58 -2.85 24.24 -4.26
C LEU A 58 -2.70 23.03 -3.32
N PHE A 59 -3.21 23.13 -2.09
CA PHE A 59 -3.20 22.00 -1.15
C PHE A 59 -4.04 20.83 -1.64
N GLU A 60 -5.25 21.09 -2.17
CA GLU A 60 -6.12 20.07 -2.74
C GLU A 60 -5.45 19.35 -3.90
N SER A 61 -4.79 20.09 -4.80
CA SER A 61 -4.02 19.50 -5.91
C SER A 61 -2.86 18.63 -5.43
N THR A 62 -2.22 19.04 -4.33
CA THR A 62 -1.11 18.28 -3.72
C THR A 62 -1.64 16.99 -3.10
N LEU A 63 -2.75 17.05 -2.37
CA LEU A 63 -3.40 15.87 -1.79
C LEU A 63 -3.87 14.90 -2.86
N ALA A 64 -4.49 15.40 -3.93
CA ALA A 64 -4.93 14.59 -5.06
C ALA A 64 -3.78 13.92 -5.83
N SER A 65 -2.53 14.40 -5.68
CA SER A 65 -1.35 13.78 -6.29
C SER A 65 -0.82 12.57 -5.50
N ILE A 66 -1.21 12.43 -4.24
CA ILE A 66 -0.79 11.31 -3.39
C ILE A 66 -1.65 10.09 -3.74
N SER A 67 -1.01 8.92 -3.80
CA SER A 67 -1.68 7.68 -4.17
C SER A 67 -2.64 7.19 -3.06
N PRO A 68 -3.74 6.50 -3.44
CA PRO A 68 -4.64 5.88 -2.48
C PRO A 68 -3.93 4.73 -1.72
N PRO A 69 -4.41 4.38 -0.51
CA PRO A 69 -3.84 3.29 0.27
C PRO A 69 -4.02 1.92 -0.42
N ASP A 70 -3.09 1.00 -0.16
CA ASP A 70 -3.26 -0.38 -0.61
C ASP A 70 -4.50 -1.03 0.04
N ARG A 71 -5.24 -1.83 -0.75
CA ARG A 71 -6.50 -2.45 -0.31
C ARG A 71 -6.30 -3.38 0.89
N LYS A 72 -5.14 -4.02 1.01
CA LYS A 72 -4.85 -4.89 2.17
C LYS A 72 -4.63 -4.06 3.43
N THR A 73 -3.84 -2.99 3.32
CA THR A 73 -3.59 -2.05 4.42
C THR A 73 -4.89 -1.39 4.90
N TRP A 74 -5.73 -0.93 3.97
CA TRP A 74 -7.05 -0.38 4.31
C TRP A 74 -7.94 -1.40 5.01
N LYS A 75 -8.02 -2.64 4.53
CA LYS A 75 -8.81 -3.70 5.21
C LYS A 75 -8.30 -3.95 6.62
N ALA A 76 -6.98 -4.03 6.81
CA ALA A 76 -6.37 -4.23 8.12
C ALA A 76 -6.66 -3.06 9.07
N PHE A 77 -6.55 -1.82 8.57
CA PHE A 77 -6.88 -0.61 9.32
C PHE A 77 -8.37 -0.57 9.71
N ARG A 78 -9.25 -0.82 8.75
CA ARG A 78 -10.71 -0.84 8.96
C ARG A 78 -11.12 -1.86 10.01
N LEU A 79 -10.61 -3.09 9.90
CA LEU A 79 -10.96 -4.20 10.80
C LEU A 79 -10.30 -4.08 12.18
N ASN A 80 -9.01 -3.75 12.25
CA ASN A 80 -8.31 -3.76 13.55
C ASN A 80 -8.52 -2.46 14.35
N PHE A 81 -8.71 -1.32 13.69
CA PHE A 81 -8.72 -0.02 14.36
C PHE A 81 -10.14 0.58 14.48
N PHE A 82 -10.95 0.52 13.41
CA PHE A 82 -12.23 1.24 13.37
C PHE A 82 -13.44 0.38 13.74
N HIS A 83 -13.55 -0.81 13.17
CA HIS A 83 -14.73 -1.67 13.37
C HIS A 83 -14.56 -2.67 14.52
N GLY A 84 -13.35 -2.77 15.08
CA GLY A 84 -13.02 -3.81 16.04
C GLY A 84 -12.95 -5.19 15.38
N ARG A 85 -12.18 -6.10 15.98
CA ARG A 85 -12.12 -7.47 15.47
C ARG A 85 -13.49 -8.13 15.68
N PRO A 86 -14.05 -8.80 14.67
CA PRO A 86 -15.34 -9.49 14.79
C PRO A 86 -15.33 -10.63 15.81
N GLU A 87 -14.14 -11.06 16.24
CA GLU A 87 -13.94 -12.15 17.20
C GLU A 87 -13.98 -11.69 18.66
N ASP A 88 -13.90 -10.38 18.93
CA ASP A 88 -13.86 -9.83 20.29
C ASP A 88 -15.20 -9.15 20.65
N PRO A 89 -16.03 -9.76 21.53
CA PRO A 89 -17.36 -9.26 21.86
C PRO A 89 -17.38 -7.86 22.50
N ASP A 90 -16.25 -7.44 23.09
CA ASP A 90 -16.11 -6.15 23.79
C ASP A 90 -15.49 -5.06 22.89
N SER A 91 -15.22 -5.35 21.61
CA SER A 91 -14.65 -4.34 20.72
C SER A 91 -15.71 -3.31 20.31
N PHE A 92 -15.50 -2.07 20.77
CA PHE A 92 -16.36 -0.94 20.42
C PHE A 92 -15.70 -0.14 19.28
N PRO A 93 -16.44 0.22 18.21
CA PRO A 93 -15.88 1.00 17.12
C PRO A 93 -15.48 2.40 17.61
N MET A 94 -14.28 2.87 17.25
CA MET A 94 -13.79 4.19 17.68
C MET A 94 -14.64 5.35 17.15
N LEU A 95 -15.31 5.17 16.01
CA LEU A 95 -16.33 6.08 15.52
C LEU A 95 -17.66 5.35 15.45
N GLY A 96 -18.68 5.95 16.07
CA GLY A 96 -20.05 5.47 16.04
C GLY A 96 -21.00 6.48 15.39
N GLY A 97 -22.25 6.07 15.22
CA GLY A 97 -23.31 6.92 14.67
C GLY A 97 -23.06 7.28 13.20
N HIS A 98 -23.34 8.51 12.80
CA HIS A 98 -23.22 8.96 11.40
C HIS A 98 -21.78 9.00 10.86
N ALA A 99 -20.78 8.87 11.72
CA ALA A 99 -19.37 8.86 11.32
C ALA A 99 -18.80 7.44 11.20
N SER A 100 -19.61 6.39 11.42
CA SER A 100 -19.15 4.99 11.26
C SER A 100 -18.65 4.72 9.84
N ASP A 101 -19.28 5.36 8.85
CA ASP A 101 -19.08 5.06 7.43
C ASP A 101 -18.06 6.04 6.80
N MET A 102 -17.53 6.99 7.56
CA MET A 102 -16.68 8.08 7.04
C MET A 102 -15.39 7.58 6.39
N TYR A 103 -14.88 6.42 6.80
CA TYR A 103 -13.63 5.84 6.29
C TYR A 103 -13.85 4.58 5.44
N ASP A 104 -15.09 4.32 5.04
CA ASP A 104 -15.45 3.15 4.24
C ASP A 104 -15.14 3.32 2.75
N ASP A 105 -15.06 4.57 2.28
CA ASP A 105 -14.64 4.87 0.92
C ASP A 105 -13.11 4.85 0.83
N VAL A 106 -12.56 3.95 0.02
CA VAL A 106 -11.11 3.85 -0.21
C VAL A 106 -10.63 4.99 -1.11
N ASP A 107 -11.50 5.51 -1.98
CA ASP A 107 -11.14 6.52 -2.96
C ASP A 107 -11.04 7.93 -2.34
N ASP A 108 -11.60 8.14 -1.14
CA ASP A 108 -11.47 9.37 -0.33
C ASP A 108 -10.23 9.34 0.59
N LEU A 109 -9.54 8.19 0.67
CA LEU A 109 -8.39 8.02 1.56
C LEU A 109 -7.08 8.23 0.81
N VAL A 110 -6.15 8.87 1.51
CA VAL A 110 -4.83 9.17 0.98
C VAL A 110 -3.76 8.61 1.93
N ALA A 111 -2.81 7.85 1.38
CA ALA A 111 -1.73 7.28 2.17
C ALA A 111 -0.52 8.23 2.21
N LEU A 112 -0.33 8.92 3.35
CA LEU A 112 0.86 9.77 3.59
C LEU A 112 2.18 9.01 3.45
N HIS A 113 2.16 7.70 3.72
CA HIS A 113 3.26 6.80 3.44
C HIS A 113 2.69 5.54 2.77
N SER A 114 2.77 5.48 1.46
CA SER A 114 2.58 4.24 0.74
C SER A 114 3.82 3.37 0.99
N SER A 115 3.66 2.21 1.63
CA SER A 115 4.71 1.18 1.58
C SER A 115 4.82 0.70 0.13
N GLU A 116 6.04 0.54 -0.38
CA GLU A 116 6.27 0.01 -1.73
C GLU A 116 5.44 -1.28 -1.93
N PRO A 117 4.78 -1.44 -3.10
CA PRO A 117 3.99 -2.63 -3.37
C PRO A 117 4.83 -3.88 -3.10
N PRO A 118 4.34 -4.84 -2.29
CA PRO A 118 5.12 -6.03 -1.99
C PRO A 118 5.54 -6.70 -3.29
N ASP A 119 6.83 -6.95 -3.44
CA ASP A 119 7.41 -7.55 -4.64
C ASP A 119 6.64 -8.80 -5.06
N ARG A 120 6.65 -9.11 -6.37
CA ARG A 120 5.99 -10.31 -6.94
C ARG A 120 6.33 -11.59 -6.17
N LEU A 121 7.53 -11.63 -5.62
CA LEU A 121 8.04 -12.68 -4.77
C LEU A 121 7.42 -12.68 -3.37
N THR A 122 7.25 -11.52 -2.74
CA THR A 122 6.53 -11.38 -1.47
C THR A 122 5.09 -11.86 -1.62
N VAL A 123 4.44 -11.55 -2.75
CA VAL A 123 3.09 -12.05 -3.06
C VAL A 123 3.08 -13.56 -3.31
N PHE A 124 4.06 -14.09 -4.06
CA PHE A 124 4.18 -15.53 -4.32
C PHE A 124 4.50 -16.33 -3.05
N ALA A 125 5.43 -15.85 -2.21
CA ALA A 125 5.79 -16.48 -0.95
C ALA A 125 4.64 -16.45 0.06
N GLN A 126 3.89 -15.33 0.15
CA GLN A 126 2.66 -15.28 0.95
C GLN A 126 1.61 -16.29 0.46
N ASN A 127 1.40 -16.40 -0.87
CA ASN A 127 0.38 -17.30 -1.40
C ASN A 127 0.78 -18.78 -1.33
N ASN A 128 2.05 -19.12 -1.54
CA ASN A 128 2.49 -20.51 -1.67
C ASN A 128 3.05 -21.09 -0.36
N PHE A 129 3.53 -20.22 0.54
CA PHE A 129 4.10 -20.60 1.83
C PHE A 129 3.42 -19.88 3.01
N GLY A 130 2.20 -19.38 2.84
CA GLY A 130 1.45 -18.68 3.90
C GLY A 130 1.37 -19.46 5.22
N PHE A 131 1.31 -20.79 5.15
CA PHE A 131 1.37 -21.71 6.29
C PHE A 131 2.68 -21.63 7.11
N LEU A 132 3.81 -21.28 6.48
CA LEU A 132 5.12 -21.16 7.13
C LEU A 132 5.34 -19.76 7.73
N PHE A 133 4.49 -18.81 7.36
CA PHE A 133 4.53 -17.40 7.75
C PHE A 133 3.34 -16.97 8.61
N GLU A 134 2.50 -17.93 9.02
CA GLU A 134 1.50 -17.72 10.05
C GLU A 134 2.24 -17.67 11.40
N GLU A 135 2.59 -16.46 11.81
CA GLU A 135 3.09 -16.21 13.16
C GLU A 135 2.00 -16.69 14.12
N THR A 136 2.22 -17.87 14.68
CA THR A 136 1.40 -18.42 15.75
C THR A 136 1.70 -17.58 16.98
N ASP A 137 0.97 -16.47 17.14
CA ASP A 137 1.02 -15.63 18.34
C ASP A 137 0.44 -16.42 19.52
N THR A 138 1.25 -17.33 20.04
CA THR A 138 1.06 -17.92 21.34
C THR A 138 1.95 -17.15 22.32
N HIS A 139 1.29 -16.46 23.26
CA HIS A 139 1.76 -16.03 24.59
C HIS A 139 2.14 -14.56 24.77
N GLY A 140 1.36 -13.92 25.66
CA GLY A 140 1.96 -13.09 26.72
C GLY A 140 1.60 -11.62 26.69
N ALA A 141 0.39 -11.30 27.14
CA ALA A 141 0.01 -10.09 27.87
C ALA A 141 1.03 -8.93 27.92
N THR A 142 0.89 -7.93 27.05
CA THR A 142 1.04 -6.51 27.42
C THR A 142 0.28 -5.60 26.44
N THR A 143 -0.64 -4.86 27.03
CA THR A 143 -1.37 -3.66 26.59
C THR A 143 -0.70 -2.81 25.50
N GLY A 144 -1.16 -2.98 24.25
CA GLY A 144 -0.89 -2.10 23.12
C GLY A 144 -1.41 -2.72 21.81
N PRO A 145 -2.21 -2.01 20.97
CA PRO A 145 -2.68 -2.56 19.70
C PRO A 145 -1.53 -2.57 18.68
N HIS A 146 -0.72 -3.62 18.73
CA HIS A 146 0.35 -3.83 17.77
C HIS A 146 -0.21 -4.51 16.53
N VAL A 147 -0.39 -3.70 15.48
CA VAL A 147 -0.54 -4.20 14.10
C VAL A 147 0.71 -5.03 13.81
N GLY A 148 0.53 -6.35 13.68
CA GLY A 148 1.58 -7.27 13.25
C GLY A 148 2.05 -6.93 11.85
N TYR A 149 2.96 -5.95 11.75
CA TYR A 149 3.78 -5.76 10.57
C TYR A 149 4.69 -6.99 10.49
N ALA A 150 4.24 -8.00 9.75
CA ALA A 150 5.11 -9.11 9.35
C ALA A 150 6.38 -8.50 8.76
N SER A 151 7.49 -8.69 9.47
CA SER A 151 8.74 -7.92 9.28
C SER A 151 9.26 -7.98 7.84
N GLY A 152 8.91 -6.96 7.04
CA GLY A 152 9.23 -6.91 5.60
C GLY A 152 10.71 -7.09 5.29
N GLN A 153 11.59 -6.65 6.19
CA GLN A 153 13.04 -6.83 6.06
C GLN A 153 13.52 -8.27 6.27
N ARG A 154 12.96 -9.02 7.23
CA ARG A 154 13.34 -10.43 7.42
C ARG A 154 12.78 -11.30 6.30
N ILE A 155 11.59 -10.96 5.83
CA ILE A 155 10.91 -11.60 4.71
C ILE A 155 11.75 -11.44 3.43
N SER A 156 12.13 -10.21 3.07
CA SER A 156 12.95 -9.94 1.89
C SER A 156 14.34 -10.61 1.95
N THR A 157 14.94 -10.65 3.15
CA THR A 157 16.23 -11.32 3.36
C THR A 157 16.12 -12.83 3.19
N PHE A 158 15.12 -13.48 3.82
CA PHE A 158 14.89 -14.92 3.70
C PHE A 158 14.60 -15.34 2.25
N ILE A 159 13.76 -14.55 1.59
CA ILE A 159 13.42 -14.70 0.17
C ILE A 159 14.67 -14.66 -0.72
N SER A 160 15.55 -13.68 -0.49
CA SER A 160 16.79 -13.53 -1.26
C SER A 160 17.74 -14.70 -1.05
N TYR A 161 17.86 -15.20 0.19
CA TYR A 161 18.63 -16.41 0.49
C TYR A 161 18.04 -17.64 -0.18
N LEU A 162 16.73 -17.86 -0.07
CA LEU A 162 16.04 -19.00 -0.70
C LEU A 162 16.24 -19.01 -2.23
N SER A 163 16.09 -17.86 -2.86
CA SER A 163 16.26 -17.71 -4.31
C SER A 163 17.71 -18.00 -4.76
N THR A 164 18.69 -17.51 -4.00
CA THR A 164 20.12 -17.76 -4.26
C THR A 164 20.47 -19.25 -4.11
N ILE A 165 19.94 -19.90 -3.06
CA ILE A 165 20.15 -21.33 -2.82
C ILE A 165 19.51 -22.16 -3.94
N LEU A 166 18.27 -21.85 -4.32
CA LEU A 166 17.60 -22.52 -5.44
C LEU A 166 18.37 -22.35 -6.75
N ALA A 167 18.83 -21.14 -7.07
CA ALA A 167 19.63 -20.87 -8.25
C ALA A 167 20.93 -21.71 -8.27
N ALA A 168 21.64 -21.78 -7.14
CA ALA A 168 22.84 -22.60 -7.01
C ALA A 168 22.55 -24.10 -7.15
N LEU A 169 21.45 -24.58 -6.55
CA LEU A 169 21.01 -25.97 -6.67
C LEU A 169 20.64 -26.34 -8.10
N PHE A 170 19.95 -25.46 -8.83
CA PHE A 170 19.68 -25.67 -10.27
C PHE A 170 20.98 -25.70 -11.07
N MET A 171 21.96 -24.86 -10.72
CA MET A 171 23.25 -24.82 -11.41
C MET A 171 24.04 -26.13 -11.24
N ILE A 172 24.28 -26.51 -9.99
CA ILE A 172 25.03 -27.72 -9.65
C ILE A 172 24.24 -28.98 -10.04
N GLY A 173 22.93 -28.99 -9.77
CA GLY A 173 22.05 -30.11 -10.08
C GLY A 173 22.01 -30.43 -11.56
N ALA A 174 21.90 -29.42 -12.43
CA ALA A 174 21.92 -29.65 -13.87
C ALA A 174 23.23 -30.32 -14.32
N ILE A 175 24.38 -29.85 -13.84
CA ILE A 175 25.70 -30.45 -14.17
C ILE A 175 25.75 -31.91 -13.70
N LEU A 176 25.35 -32.19 -12.45
CA LEU A 176 25.39 -33.54 -11.88
C LEU A 176 24.46 -34.52 -12.62
N ILE A 177 23.26 -34.07 -12.98
CA ILE A 177 22.29 -34.92 -13.68
C ILE A 177 22.74 -35.16 -15.12
N LEU A 178 23.25 -34.15 -15.82
CA LEU A 178 23.83 -34.30 -17.17
C LEU A 178 25.00 -35.30 -17.16
N TYR A 179 25.85 -35.27 -16.13
CA TYR A 179 26.95 -36.21 -15.99
C TYR A 179 26.50 -37.67 -15.83
N LYS A 180 25.33 -37.90 -15.24
CA LYS A 180 24.79 -39.26 -15.02
C LYS A 180 24.09 -39.82 -16.26
N VAL A 181 23.59 -38.97 -17.15
CA VAL A 181 22.84 -39.37 -18.34
C VAL A 181 23.80 -39.74 -19.48
N LYS A 182 23.65 -40.94 -20.05
CA LYS A 182 24.53 -41.43 -21.13
C LYS A 182 24.01 -41.12 -22.53
N SER A 183 22.69 -40.99 -22.70
CA SER A 183 22.08 -40.77 -24.02
C SER A 183 22.07 -39.30 -24.42
N ASP A 184 22.51 -39.04 -25.64
CA ASP A 184 22.72 -37.70 -26.17
C ASP A 184 21.41 -36.93 -26.40
N ASP A 185 20.36 -37.63 -26.83
CA ASP A 185 19.01 -37.07 -26.99
C ASP A 185 18.41 -36.60 -25.65
N LEU A 186 18.65 -37.36 -24.57
CA LEU A 186 18.18 -36.96 -23.24
C LEU A 186 18.97 -35.80 -22.68
N LYS A 187 20.29 -35.72 -22.94
CA LYS A 187 21.10 -34.57 -22.51
C LYS A 187 20.56 -33.28 -23.09
N LEU A 188 20.24 -33.26 -24.39
CA LEU A 188 19.70 -32.06 -25.05
C LEU A 188 18.36 -31.63 -24.46
N GLY A 189 17.45 -32.60 -24.23
CA GLY A 189 16.17 -32.33 -23.58
C GLY A 189 16.33 -31.82 -22.14
N LEU A 190 17.28 -32.37 -21.39
CA LEU A 190 17.56 -31.96 -20.02
C LEU A 190 18.12 -30.53 -19.95
N VAL A 191 19.00 -30.13 -20.89
CA VAL A 191 19.49 -28.74 -20.98
C VAL A 191 18.34 -27.76 -21.14
N GLY A 192 17.41 -28.04 -22.07
CA GLY A 192 16.22 -27.22 -22.26
C GLY A 192 15.36 -27.15 -21.00
N LEU A 193 15.11 -28.30 -20.38
CA LEU A 193 14.33 -28.39 -19.14
C LEU A 193 14.94 -27.57 -18.00
N PHE A 194 16.24 -27.74 -17.74
CA PHE A 194 16.94 -27.02 -16.68
C PHE A 194 17.02 -25.51 -16.96
N THR A 195 17.17 -25.11 -18.22
CA THR A 195 17.18 -23.70 -18.61
C THR A 195 15.83 -23.03 -18.35
N VAL A 196 14.72 -23.69 -18.71
CA VAL A 196 13.36 -23.18 -18.45
C VAL A 196 13.06 -23.17 -16.95
N ALA A 197 13.43 -24.22 -16.22
CA ALA A 197 13.24 -24.28 -14.77
C ALA A 197 14.03 -23.19 -14.04
N PHE A 198 15.28 -22.93 -14.44
CA PHE A 198 16.08 -21.82 -13.92
C PHE A 198 15.47 -20.46 -14.24
N ALA A 199 15.07 -20.23 -15.50
CA ALA A 199 14.43 -18.98 -15.91
C ALA A 199 13.12 -18.73 -15.17
N ALA A 200 12.32 -19.79 -14.94
CA ALA A 200 11.11 -19.73 -14.13
C ALA A 200 11.45 -19.43 -12.67
N SER A 201 12.48 -20.07 -12.11
CA SER A 201 12.94 -19.79 -10.74
C SER A 201 13.38 -18.34 -10.60
N VAL A 202 14.21 -17.81 -11.49
CA VAL A 202 14.66 -16.42 -11.44
C VAL A 202 13.49 -15.46 -11.72
N GLY A 203 12.63 -15.74 -12.69
CA GLY A 203 11.52 -14.85 -13.05
C GLY A 203 10.37 -14.81 -12.02
N LEU A 204 10.13 -15.90 -11.30
CA LEU A 204 9.10 -15.99 -10.26
C LEU A 204 9.65 -15.70 -8.87
N LEU A 205 10.90 -16.10 -8.60
CA LEU A 205 11.57 -15.94 -7.31
C LEU A 205 12.65 -14.84 -7.30
N THR A 206 12.71 -13.90 -8.24
CA THR A 206 13.52 -12.68 -8.09
C THR A 206 12.82 -11.47 -8.68
N ASN A 207 13.18 -10.28 -8.19
CA ASN A 207 12.77 -9.00 -8.77
C ASN A 207 13.74 -8.56 -9.90
N ALA A 208 14.28 -9.52 -10.66
CA ALA A 208 15.21 -9.23 -11.74
C ALA A 208 14.50 -8.53 -12.90
N ARG A 209 15.12 -7.50 -13.45
CA ARG A 209 14.60 -6.81 -14.65
C ARG A 209 14.54 -7.80 -15.81
N ARG A 210 13.62 -7.61 -16.76
CA ARG A 210 13.49 -8.49 -17.93
C ARG A 210 14.84 -8.73 -18.62
N ALA A 211 15.64 -7.68 -18.79
CA ALA A 211 16.98 -7.76 -19.37
C ALA A 211 17.96 -8.61 -18.54
N GLU A 212 17.90 -8.54 -17.20
CA GLU A 212 18.73 -9.33 -16.29
C GLU A 212 18.35 -10.80 -16.34
N VAL A 213 17.05 -11.11 -16.40
CA VAL A 213 16.55 -12.50 -16.56
C VAL A 213 17.03 -13.09 -17.90
N PHE A 214 16.93 -12.33 -18.99
CA PHE A 214 17.45 -12.76 -20.29
C PHE A 214 18.96 -12.99 -20.25
N GLY A 215 19.72 -12.09 -19.64
CA GLY A 215 21.16 -12.22 -19.49
C GLY A 215 21.57 -13.44 -18.65
N ALA A 216 20.96 -13.63 -17.48
CA ALA A 216 21.23 -14.75 -16.59
C ALA A 216 20.86 -16.09 -17.23
N THR A 217 19.72 -16.15 -17.93
CA THR A 217 19.27 -17.36 -18.63
C THR A 217 20.20 -17.70 -19.80
N ALA A 218 20.63 -16.70 -20.58
CA ALA A 218 21.58 -16.90 -21.67
C ALA A 218 22.94 -17.39 -21.16
N ALA A 219 23.45 -16.80 -20.07
CA ALA A 219 24.69 -17.23 -19.44
C ALA A 219 24.58 -18.68 -18.93
N TYR A 220 23.49 -19.00 -18.23
CA TYR A 220 23.25 -20.35 -17.72
C TYR A 220 23.14 -21.39 -18.86
N ALA A 221 22.34 -21.09 -19.89
CA ALA A 221 22.21 -21.95 -21.07
C ALA A 221 23.55 -22.17 -21.76
N ALA A 222 24.37 -21.13 -21.91
CA ALA A 222 25.71 -21.25 -22.50
C ALA A 222 26.61 -22.22 -21.72
N VAL A 223 26.61 -22.13 -20.38
CA VAL A 223 27.40 -23.04 -19.55
C VAL A 223 26.95 -24.49 -19.71
N LEU A 224 25.64 -24.75 -19.73
CA LEU A 224 25.11 -26.10 -19.94
C LEU A 224 25.43 -26.64 -21.35
N VAL A 225 25.25 -25.82 -22.38
CA VAL A 225 25.51 -26.22 -23.78
C VAL A 225 26.99 -26.52 -24.00
N VAL A 226 27.90 -25.71 -23.44
CA VAL A 226 29.35 -25.98 -23.52
C VAL A 226 29.71 -27.30 -22.84
N PHE A 227 29.12 -27.58 -21.68
CA PHE A 227 29.32 -28.84 -20.98
C PHE A 227 28.86 -30.05 -21.81
N VAL A 228 27.66 -29.97 -22.39
CA VAL A 228 27.13 -31.04 -23.25
C VAL A 228 27.94 -31.19 -24.54
N SER A 229 28.34 -30.09 -25.17
CA SER A 229 29.10 -30.12 -26.43
C SER A 229 30.45 -30.81 -26.28
N GLY A 230 31.12 -30.68 -25.14
CA GLY A 230 32.38 -31.38 -24.86
C GLY A 230 32.21 -32.90 -24.77
N ASP A 231 31.12 -33.34 -24.14
CA ASP A 231 30.82 -34.76 -23.93
C ASP A 231 30.37 -35.46 -25.22
N LEU A 232 29.51 -34.81 -26.01
CA LEU A 232 29.07 -35.28 -27.34
C LEU A 232 30.25 -35.48 -28.32
N GLY A 233 31.20 -34.53 -28.32
CA GLY A 233 32.37 -34.60 -29.21
C GLY A 233 33.33 -35.74 -28.87
N SER A 234 33.34 -36.21 -27.62
CA SER A 234 34.16 -37.36 -27.20
C SER A 234 33.56 -38.70 -27.60
N SER A 235 32.23 -38.83 -27.56
CA SER A 235 31.51 -40.07 -27.89
C SER A 235 31.58 -40.39 -29.39
N SER A 236 31.55 -39.38 -30.25
CA SER A 236 31.68 -39.55 -31.71
C SER A 236 33.07 -40.01 -32.18
N LYS A 237 34.11 -39.92 -31.35
CA LYS A 237 35.49 -40.28 -31.70
C LYS A 237 35.83 -41.76 -31.44
N ASN A 238 34.94 -42.47 -30.75
CA ASN A 238 35.10 -43.88 -30.36
C ASN A 238 34.24 -44.85 -31.19
N GLN A 239 33.65 -44.38 -32.30
CA GLN A 239 33.06 -45.19 -33.36
C GLN A 239 33.94 -45.12 -34.61
#